data_AF-A0A7C9RLD0-F1
#
_entry.id   AF-A0A7C9RLD0-F1
#
_cell.length_a   1.000
_cell.length_b   1.000
_cell.length_c   1.000
_cell.angle_alpha   90.00
_cell.angle_beta   90.00
_cell.angle_gamma   90.00
#
_symmetry.space_group_name_H-M   'P 1'
#
loop_
_entity.id
_entity.type
_entity.pdbx_description
1 polymer ?
#
loop_
_entity_poly.entity_id
_entity_poly.type
_entity_poly.pdbx_seq_one_letter_code
_entity_poly.pdbx_strand_id
1 'polypeptide(L)' 'MTRFSCETIGYLQYASAILSLLAAAFWFWASWARIPNSIDDFISALQHQSKLNAIAAANAAIAGLLQAFLIAQPTCLAM' A
#
# COMPACT_ATOMS: atom_id res chain seq x y z
N MET A 1 -2.92 -5.47 -29.09
CA MET A 1 -2.80 -6.09 -27.76
C MET A 1 -1.40 -6.61 -27.59
N THR A 2 -0.55 -5.88 -26.87
CA THR A 2 0.81 -6.32 -26.52
C THR A 2 0.68 -7.44 -25.49
N ARG A 3 1.07 -8.67 -25.84
CA ARG A 3 1.17 -9.78 -24.87
C ARG A 3 2.29 -9.44 -23.89
N PHE A 4 1.96 -9.16 -22.64
CA PHE A 4 2.95 -9.14 -21.57
C PHE A 4 3.40 -10.57 -21.27
N SER A 5 4.70 -10.76 -21.05
CA SER A 5 5.26 -12.06 -20.65
C SER A 5 4.76 -12.45 -19.26
N CYS A 6 4.58 -13.74 -19.00
CA CYS A 6 4.13 -14.22 -17.67
C CYS A 6 5.09 -13.82 -16.54
N GLU A 7 6.37 -13.68 -16.83
CA GLU A 7 7.36 -13.15 -15.88
C GLU A 7 7.01 -11.73 -15.44
N THR A 8 6.62 -10.85 -16.37
CA THR A 8 6.21 -9.47 -16.09
C THR A 8 4.96 -9.44 -15.21
N ILE A 9 3.99 -10.30 -15.48
CA ILE A 9 2.76 -10.44 -14.66
C ILE A 9 3.12 -10.91 -13.25
N GLY A 10 4.02 -11.89 -13.12
CA GLY A 10 4.54 -12.35 -11.83
C GLY A 10 5.19 -11.23 -11.03
N TYR A 11 6.09 -10.44 -11.66
CA TYR A 11 6.71 -9.28 -11.00
C TYR A 11 5.68 -8.24 -10.53
N LEU A 12 4.63 -7.97 -11.31
CA LEU A 12 3.55 -7.06 -10.91
C LEU A 12 2.75 -7.59 -9.70
N GLN A 13 2.49 -8.91 -9.63
CA GLN A 13 1.83 -9.52 -8.49
C GLN A 13 2.67 -9.37 -7.21
N TYR A 14 3.97 -9.66 -7.29
CA TYR A 14 4.88 -9.45 -6.16
C TYR A 14 4.94 -7.98 -5.74
N ALA A 15 5.01 -7.04 -6.70
CA ALA A 15 5.01 -5.61 -6.41
C ALA A 15 3.72 -5.15 -5.69
N SER A 16 2.56 -5.61 -6.16
CA SER A 16 1.26 -5.36 -5.52
C SER A 16 1.23 -5.87 -4.06
N ALA A 17 1.70 -7.09 -3.84
CA ALA A 17 1.76 -7.70 -2.51
C ALA A 17 2.69 -6.92 -1.56
N ILE A 18 3.90 -6.57 -2.03
CA ILE A 18 4.88 -5.80 -1.25
C ILE A 18 4.31 -4.43 -0.86
N LEU A 19 3.69 -3.71 -1.80
CA LEU A 19 3.10 -2.39 -1.51
C LEU A 19 1.93 -2.49 -0.53
N SER A 20 1.12 -3.55 -0.62
CA SER A 20 0.04 -3.81 0.34
C SER A 20 0.58 -4.09 1.74
N LEU A 21 1.65 -4.88 1.85
CA LEU A 21 2.32 -5.16 3.12
C LEU A 21 2.98 -3.90 3.71
N LEU A 22 3.59 -3.06 2.88
CA LEU A 22 4.14 -1.78 3.31
C LEU A 22 3.04 -0.86 3.86
N ALA A 23 1.90 -0.76 3.17
CA ALA A 23 0.76 0.01 3.67
C ALA A 23 0.29 -0.51 5.04
N ALA A 24 0.16 -1.83 5.20
CA ALA A 24 -0.17 -2.46 6.47
C ALA A 24 0.86 -2.15 7.58
N ALA A 25 2.15 -2.18 7.26
CA ALA A 25 3.21 -1.83 8.22
C ALA A 25 3.14 -0.36 8.67
N PHE A 26 2.85 0.57 7.75
CA PHE A 26 2.66 1.98 8.10
C PHE A 26 1.42 2.20 8.97
N TRP A 27 0.30 1.51 8.70
CA TRP A 27 -0.88 1.55 9.56
C TRP A 27 -0.61 0.93 10.94
N PHE A 28 0.14 -0.17 11.01
CA PHE A 28 0.55 -0.77 12.27
C PHE A 28 1.44 0.19 13.08
N TRP A 29 2.41 0.83 12.43
CA TRP A 29 3.26 1.84 13.07
C TRP A 29 2.44 3.01 13.61
N ALA A 30 1.50 3.49 12.80
CA ALA A 30 0.56 4.53 13.18
C ALA A 30 -0.28 4.09 14.41
N SER A 31 -0.67 2.82 14.50
CA SER A 31 -1.45 2.32 15.65
C SER A 31 -0.70 2.41 17.00
N TRP A 32 0.63 2.50 16.98
CA TRP A 32 1.46 2.62 18.19
C TRP A 32 1.59 4.06 18.71
N ALA A 33 0.73 4.98 18.25
CA ALA A 33 0.78 6.37 18.68
C ALA A 33 0.65 6.50 20.21
N ARG A 34 1.60 7.22 20.83
CA ARG A 34 1.63 7.47 22.27
C ARG A 34 0.47 8.39 22.67
N ILE A 35 -0.16 8.10 23.81
CA ILE A 35 -1.20 8.96 24.38
C ILE A 35 -0.53 10.29 24.80
N PRO A 36 -0.95 11.44 24.23
CA PRO A 36 -0.37 12.73 24.54
C PRO A 36 -0.86 13.25 25.90
N ASN A 37 0.01 13.97 26.61
CA ASN A 37 -0.27 14.52 27.95
C ASN A 37 -0.64 16.01 27.92
N SER A 38 -0.63 16.66 26.75
CA SER A 38 -0.97 18.07 26.54
C SER A 38 -1.63 18.27 25.17
N ILE A 39 -2.32 19.41 24.97
CA ILE A 39 -3.00 19.74 23.70
C ILE A 39 -1.99 19.95 22.57
N ASP A 40 -0.85 20.60 22.84
CA ASP A 40 0.19 20.83 21.84
C ASP A 40 0.84 19.50 21.38
N ASP A 41 1.07 18.58 22.32
CA ASP A 41 1.54 17.22 22.01
C ASP A 41 0.49 16.43 21.21
N PHE A 42 -0.80 16.64 21.50
CA PHE A 42 -1.88 16.01 20.75
C PHE A 42 -1.90 16.46 19.29
N ILE A 43 -1.78 17.76 19.02
CA ILE A 43 -1.74 18.28 17.64
C ILE A 43 -0.51 17.75 16.90
N SER A 44 0.66 17.74 17.54
CA SER A 44 1.89 17.21 16.97
C SER A 44 1.78 15.71 16.63
N ALA A 45 1.22 14.91 17.55
CA ALA A 45 0.95 13.50 17.33
C ALA A 45 -0.05 13.27 16.18
N LEU A 46 -1.10 14.08 16.09
CA LEU A 46 -2.09 14.00 15.00
C LEU A 46 -1.46 14.29 13.64
N GLN A 47 -0.59 15.31 13.55
CA GLN A 47 0.13 15.63 12.32
C GLN A 47 1.12 14.52 11.91
N HIS A 48 1.77 13.87 12.88
CA HIS A 48 2.63 12.73 12.60
C HIS A 48 1.81 11.54 12.07
N GLN A 49 0.69 11.25 12.73
CA GLN A 49 -0.23 10.19 12.35
C GLN A 49 -0.84 10.41 10.96
N SER A 50 -1.23 11.64 10.65
CA SER A 50 -1.82 11.97 9.34
C SER A 50 -0.81 11.79 8.20
N LYS A 51 0.46 12.13 8.43
CA LYS A 51 1.55 11.87 7.46
C LYS A 51 1.76 10.38 7.23
N LEU A 52 1.83 9.59 8.29
CA LEU A 52 1.95 8.13 8.18
C LEU A 52 0.76 7.51 7.45
N ASN A 53 -0.45 7.97 7.74
CA ASN A 53 -1.66 7.49 7.07
C ASN A 53 -1.69 7.89 5.58
N ALA A 54 -1.22 9.08 5.22
CA ALA A 54 -1.12 9.50 3.83
C ALA A 54 -0.13 8.62 3.03
N ILE A 55 1.01 8.26 3.63
CA ILE A 55 1.99 7.35 3.02
C ILE A 55 1.40 5.93 2.87
N ALA A 56 0.72 5.43 3.90
CA ALA A 56 0.05 4.13 3.85
C ALA A 56 -1.01 4.09 2.74
N ALA A 57 -1.86 5.11 2.66
CA ALA A 57 -2.91 5.23 1.66
C ALA A 57 -2.34 5.32 0.23
N ALA A 58 -1.23 6.05 0.03
CA ALA A 58 -0.56 6.11 -1.27
C ALA A 58 -0.05 4.72 -1.70
N ASN A 59 0.61 3.98 -0.80
CA ASN A 59 1.08 2.63 -1.09
C ASN A 59 -0.07 1.67 -1.40
N ALA A 60 -1.16 1.73 -0.64
CA ALA A 60 -2.35 0.93 -0.88
C ALA A 60 -3.05 1.27 -2.21
N ALA A 61 -3.10 2.55 -2.59
CA ALA A 61 -3.65 2.98 -3.87
C ALA A 61 -2.82 2.46 -5.05
N ILE A 62 -1.50 2.51 -4.97
CA ILE A 62 -0.61 1.96 -6.01
C ILE A 62 -0.77 0.44 -6.10
N ALA A 63 -0.83 -0.26 -4.96
CA ALA A 63 -1.10 -1.70 -4.94
C ALA A 63 -2.44 -2.04 -5.60
N GLY A 64 -3.49 -1.28 -5.28
CA GLY A 64 -4.82 -1.43 -5.88
C GLY A 64 -4.82 -1.20 -7.39
N LEU A 65 -4.08 -0.19 -7.88
CA LEU A 65 -3.93 0.07 -9.32
C LEU A 65 -3.20 -1.08 -10.04
N LEU A 66 -2.13 -1.61 -9.43
CA LEU A 66 -1.41 -2.77 -9.96
C LEU A 66 -2.31 -4.01 -9.98
N GLN A 67 -3.09 -4.23 -8.93
CA GLN A 67 -4.04 -5.35 -8.85
C GLN A 67 -5.16 -5.21 -9.88
N ALA A 68 -5.71 -4.01 -10.08
CA ALA A 68 -6.72 -3.74 -11.10
C ALA A 68 -6.18 -3.99 -12.52
N PHE A 69 -4.93 -3.58 -12.78
CA PHE A 69 -4.26 -3.87 -14.04
C PHE A 69 -4.12 -5.39 -14.25
N LEU A 70 -3.73 -6.14 -13.22
CA LEU A 70 -3.58 -7.59 -13.27
C LEU A 70 -4.90 -8.32 -13.54
N ILE A 71 -6.02 -7.87 -12.95
CA ILE A 71 -7.36 -8.44 -13.19
C ILE A 71 -7.82 -8.19 -14.63
N ALA A 72 -7.41 -7.07 -15.24
CA ALA A 72 -7.74 -6.73 -16.62
C ALA A 72 -6.90 -7.48 -17.66
N GLN A 73 -5.79 -8.13 -17.27
CA GLN A 73 -4.99 -8.95 -18.19
C GLN A 73 -5.50 -10.41 -18.18
N PRO A 74 -5.51 -11.11 -19.33
CA PRO A 74 -5.76 -12.54 -19.35
C PRO A 74 -4.64 -13.24 -18.56
N THR A 75 -4.98 -13.75 -17.38
CA THR A 75 -4.01 -14.38 -16.49
C THR A 75 -3.40 -15.60 -17.18
N CYS A 76 -2.08 -15.75 -17.10
CA CYS A 76 -1.35 -16.95 -17.56
C CYS A 76 -1.79 -18.27 -16.89
N LEU A 77 -2.75 -18.23 -15.97
CA LEU A 77 -3.39 -19.38 -15.29
C LEU A 77 -4.31 -20.22 -16.21
N ALA A 78 -4.38 -19.91 -17.51
CA ALA A 78 -5.07 -20.71 -18.53
C ALA A 78 -4.10 -21.49 -19.44
N MET A 79 -3.03 -22.06 -18.86
CA MET A 79 -2.22 -23.10 -19.49
C MET A 79 -2.23 -24.36 -18.63
#